data_AF-A0A0B2UCR2-F1
#
_entry.id   AF-A0A0B2UCR2-F1
#
_cell.length_a   1.000
_cell.length_b   1.000
_cell.length_c   1.000
_cell.angle_alpha   90.00
_cell.angle_beta   90.00
_cell.angle_gamma   90.00
#
_symmetry.space_group_name_H-M   'P 1'
#
loop_
_entity.id
_entity.type
_entity.pdbx_description
1 polymer ?
#
loop_
_entity_poly.entity_id
_entity_poly.type
_entity_poly.pdbx_seq_one_letter_code
_entity_poly.pdbx_strand_id
1 'polypeptide(L)'
;MNKQLEEVESLCLKGIKKGDIRTVEMYFGPYLSFVPVTQHSAFIKAYMLLHYFASNQKALFYTTLETVTPSELQDKSIRLVMEVDTCVSIGAVEKLKKAVASNTSKELSTVLKSIVDSQMKTIELSECSEEVEAMGQEVIDRRIIEGAMFIGKNSSGNF
;
A
#
# COMPACT_ATOMS: atom_id res chain seq x y z
N MET A 1 0.93 -4.96 32.54
CA MET A 1 1.30 -4.24 31.30
C MET A 1 2.82 -4.21 31.23
N ASN A 2 3.41 -4.47 30.06
CA ASN A 2 4.86 -4.62 29.91
C ASN A 2 5.52 -3.24 29.80
N LYS A 3 6.33 -2.85 30.80
CA LYS A 3 6.96 -1.52 30.86
C LYS A 3 7.83 -1.20 29.64
N GLN A 4 8.50 -2.20 29.07
CA GLN A 4 9.32 -2.01 27.87
C GLN A 4 8.45 -1.74 26.63
N LEU A 5 7.32 -2.45 26.51
CA LEU A 5 6.35 -2.19 25.44
C LEU A 5 5.81 -0.76 25.53
N GLU A 6 5.43 -0.31 26.73
CA GLU A 6 4.93 1.06 26.95
C GLU A 6 5.96 2.13 26.56
N GLU A 7 7.23 1.90 26.91
CA GLU A 7 8.32 2.82 26.57
C GLU A 7 8.53 2.90 25.05
N VAL A 8 8.65 1.75 24.39
CA VAL A 8 8.85 1.67 22.94
C VAL A 8 7.65 2.27 22.20
N GLU A 9 6.42 1.97 22.64
CA GLU A 9 5.20 2.56 22.09
C GLU A 9 5.19 4.09 22.23
N SER A 10 5.56 4.60 23.41
CA SER A 10 5.67 6.04 23.66
C SER A 10 6.67 6.71 22.72
N LEU A 11 7.80 6.05 22.43
CA LEU A 11 8.82 6.54 21.52
C LEU A 11 8.31 6.59 20.07
N CYS A 12 7.63 5.54 19.60
CA CYS A 12 6.95 5.53 18.30
C CYS A 12 5.95 6.68 18.20
N LEU A 13 5.05 6.84 19.17
CA LEU A 13 4.03 7.89 19.16
C LEU A 13 4.62 9.30 19.19
N LYS A 14 5.71 9.51 19.97
CA LYS A 14 6.43 10.79 19.99
C LYS A 14 7.09 11.08 18.65
N GLY A 15 7.70 10.07 18.02
CA GLY A 15 8.29 10.18 16.68
C GLY A 15 7.23 10.58 15.65
N ILE A 16 6.10 9.87 15.62
CA ILE A 16 4.96 10.15 14.73
C ILE A 16 4.48 11.60 14.91
N LYS A 17 4.24 12.03 16.16
CA LYS A 17 3.77 13.40 16.45
C LYS A 17 4.75 14.49 16.02
N LYS A 18 6.05 14.21 16.04
CA LYS A 18 7.11 15.13 15.62
C LYS A 18 7.42 15.04 14.11
N GLY A 19 6.84 14.08 13.40
CA GLY A 19 7.22 13.77 12.02
C GLY A 19 8.64 13.19 11.89
N ASP A 20 9.21 12.68 12.98
CA ASP A 20 10.54 12.09 13.00
C ASP A 20 10.48 10.60 12.66
N ILE A 21 10.38 10.31 11.36
CA ILE A 21 10.24 8.94 10.85
C ILE A 21 11.40 8.03 11.25
N ARG A 22 12.63 8.55 11.33
CA ARG A 22 13.83 7.77 11.68
C ARG A 22 13.70 7.18 13.08
N THR A 23 13.20 7.98 14.02
CA THR A 23 12.91 7.51 15.37
C THR A 23 11.83 6.43 15.35
N VAL A 24 10.77 6.59 14.56
CA VAL A 24 9.70 5.57 14.48
C VAL A 24 10.25 4.26 13.91
N GLU A 25 10.98 4.29 12.80
CA GLU A 25 11.62 3.11 12.18
C GLU A 25 12.54 2.37 13.16
N MET A 26 13.37 3.11 13.91
CA MET A 26 14.30 2.55 14.88
C MET A 26 13.59 1.74 15.97
N TYR A 27 12.41 2.20 16.41
CA TYR A 27 11.65 1.56 17.49
C TYR A 27 10.54 0.64 17.00
N PHE A 28 10.17 0.68 15.72
CA PHE A 28 9.07 -0.11 15.18
C PHE A 28 9.36 -1.63 15.15
N GLY A 29 10.59 -2.02 14.81
CA GLY A 29 11.00 -3.44 14.88
C GLY A 29 10.89 -4.00 16.31
N PRO A 30 11.53 -3.37 17.32
CA PRO A 30 11.35 -3.72 18.72
C PRO A 30 9.88 -3.72 19.15
N TYR A 31 9.09 -2.74 18.71
CA TYR A 31 7.66 -2.66 19.00
C TYR A 31 6.89 -3.89 18.51
N LEU A 32 7.09 -4.30 17.26
CA LEU A 32 6.43 -5.48 16.68
C LEU A 32 6.83 -6.79 17.37
N SER A 33 8.06 -6.89 17.88
CA SER A 33 8.53 -8.11 18.57
C SER A 33 7.73 -8.48 19.81
N PHE A 34 7.04 -7.50 20.43
CA PHE A 34 6.17 -7.71 21.58
C PHE A 34 4.74 -8.14 21.20
N VAL A 35 4.42 -8.26 19.91
CA VAL A 35 3.06 -8.55 19.39
C VAL A 35 2.02 -7.65 20.09
N PRO A 36 2.12 -6.33 19.88
CA PRO A 36 1.38 -5.36 20.69
C PRO A 36 -0.12 -5.47 20.42
N VAL A 37 -0.89 -5.66 21.50
CA VAL A 37 -2.36 -5.60 21.50
C VAL A 37 -2.79 -4.41 22.35
N THR A 38 -2.44 -3.22 21.87
CA THR A 38 -2.72 -1.95 22.54
C THR A 38 -3.68 -1.10 21.70
N GLN A 39 -4.29 -0.10 22.33
CA GLN A 39 -5.15 0.86 21.63
C GLN A 39 -4.40 1.70 20.57
N HIS A 40 -3.07 1.74 20.63
CA HIS A 40 -2.23 2.52 19.72
C HIS A 40 -1.63 1.69 18.58
N SER A 41 -1.70 0.37 18.68
CA SER A 41 -1.07 -0.54 17.72
C SER A 41 -1.57 -0.36 16.30
N ALA A 42 -2.89 -0.29 16.09
CA ALA A 42 -3.46 -0.05 14.77
C ALA A 42 -2.96 1.26 14.15
N PHE A 43 -2.88 2.32 14.96
CA PHE A 43 -2.44 3.63 14.50
C PHE A 43 -0.95 3.65 14.13
N ILE A 44 -0.08 3.07 14.96
CA ILE A 44 1.36 3.00 14.69
C ILE A 44 1.62 2.16 13.44
N LYS A 45 0.98 0.99 13.31
CA LYS A 45 1.08 0.15 12.12
C LYS A 45 0.57 0.86 10.88
N ALA A 46 -0.58 1.54 10.96
CA ALA A 46 -1.13 2.31 9.84
C ALA A 46 -0.16 3.41 9.37
N TYR A 47 0.45 4.13 10.31
CA TYR A 47 1.45 5.14 9.98
C TYR A 47 2.65 4.54 9.24
N MET A 48 3.20 3.44 9.75
CA MET A 48 4.34 2.76 9.11
C MET A 48 3.99 2.17 7.75
N LEU A 49 2.80 1.57 7.62
CA LEU A 49 2.31 1.06 6.34
C LEU A 49 2.23 2.18 5.30
N LEU A 50 1.61 3.33 5.63
CA LEU A 50 1.55 4.46 4.71
C LEU A 50 2.95 5.00 4.38
N HIS A 51 3.88 5.00 5.34
CA HIS A 51 5.25 5.42 5.09
C HIS A 51 5.98 4.50 4.10
N TYR A 52 5.91 3.18 4.31
CA TYR A 52 6.48 2.20 3.38
C TYR A 52 5.82 2.27 2.01
N PHE A 53 4.52 2.49 1.97
CA PHE A 53 3.77 2.69 0.74
C PHE A 53 4.28 3.91 -0.04
N ALA A 54 4.36 5.07 0.62
CA ALA A 54 4.84 6.32 0.02
C ALA A 54 6.30 6.21 -0.46
N SER A 55 7.11 5.41 0.22
CA SER A 55 8.53 5.17 -0.11
C SER A 55 8.72 4.05 -1.14
N ASN A 56 7.65 3.50 -1.73
CA ASN A 56 7.65 2.37 -2.66
C ASN A 56 8.35 1.11 -2.12
N GLN A 57 8.32 0.90 -0.81
CA GLN A 57 8.89 -0.26 -0.13
C GLN A 57 7.86 -1.39 0.01
N LYS A 58 7.38 -1.94 -1.11
CA LYS A 58 6.28 -2.92 -1.15
C LYS A 58 6.51 -4.15 -0.28
N ALA A 59 7.75 -4.66 -0.22
CA ALA A 59 8.07 -5.80 0.63
C ALA A 59 7.77 -5.51 2.11
N LEU A 60 8.29 -4.39 2.63
CA LEU A 60 8.07 -3.97 4.02
C LEU A 60 6.61 -3.62 4.30
N PHE A 61 5.90 -3.09 3.31
CA PHE A 61 4.45 -2.87 3.40
C PHE A 61 3.70 -4.18 3.67
N TYR A 62 3.84 -5.18 2.79
CA TYR A 62 3.07 -6.42 2.93
C TYR A 62 3.52 -7.27 4.13
N THR A 63 4.82 -7.32 4.45
CA THR A 63 5.28 -8.01 5.67
C THR A 63 4.76 -7.34 6.94
N THR A 64 4.64 -6.01 6.94
CA THR A 64 4.04 -5.30 8.09
C THR A 64 2.53 -5.54 8.15
N LEU A 65 1.86 -5.60 6.99
CA LEU A 65 0.43 -5.85 6.90
C LEU A 65 0.07 -7.23 7.49
N GLU A 66 0.92 -8.24 7.31
CA GLU A 66 0.76 -9.56 7.92
C GLU A 66 0.78 -9.53 9.46
N THR A 67 1.36 -8.49 10.07
CA THR A 67 1.35 -8.33 11.54
C THR A 67 0.07 -7.69 12.07
N VAL A 68 -0.82 -7.23 11.20
CA VAL A 68 -2.10 -6.61 11.57
C VAL A 68 -3.07 -7.70 12.03
N THR A 69 -3.55 -7.56 13.26
CA THR A 69 -4.49 -8.51 13.87
C THR A 69 -5.91 -8.32 13.32
N PRO A 70 -6.78 -9.36 13.40
CA PRO A 70 -8.16 -9.25 12.95
C PRO A 70 -8.96 -8.10 13.61
N SER A 71 -8.67 -7.80 14.88
CA SER A 71 -9.28 -6.66 15.58
C SER A 71 -8.82 -5.32 15.02
N GLU A 72 -7.54 -5.20 14.64
CA GLU A 72 -6.99 -3.97 14.07
C GLU A 72 -7.50 -3.72 12.65
N LEU A 73 -7.90 -4.75 11.89
CA LEU A 73 -8.54 -4.58 10.57
C LEU A 73 -9.84 -3.77 10.63
N GLN A 74 -10.49 -3.71 11.80
CA GLN A 74 -11.68 -2.89 12.00
C GLN A 74 -11.34 -1.43 12.37
N ASP A 75 -10.08 -1.14 12.70
CA ASP A 75 -9.63 0.21 13.02
C ASP A 75 -9.66 1.12 11.80
N LYS A 76 -10.10 2.36 12.01
CA LYS A 76 -10.26 3.35 10.92
C LYS A 76 -8.93 3.64 10.21
N SER A 77 -7.82 3.64 10.94
CA SER A 77 -6.51 3.96 10.39
C SER A 77 -6.04 2.87 9.44
N ILE A 78 -6.21 1.60 9.83
CA ILE A 78 -5.86 0.44 8.99
C ILE A 78 -6.78 0.35 7.78
N ARG A 79 -8.09 0.56 7.96
CA ARG A 79 -9.05 0.59 6.84
C ARG A 79 -8.69 1.65 5.80
N LEU A 80 -8.25 2.82 6.26
CA LEU A 80 -7.76 3.88 5.37
C LEU A 80 -6.53 3.42 4.58
N VAL A 81 -5.57 2.72 5.21
CA VAL A 81 -4.41 2.15 4.49
C VAL A 81 -4.86 1.19 3.39
N MET A 82 -5.78 0.26 3.70
CA MET A 82 -6.30 -0.71 2.74
C MET A 82 -7.03 -0.03 1.58
N GLU A 83 -7.80 1.02 1.86
CA GLU A 83 -8.48 1.81 0.85
C GLU A 83 -7.50 2.56 -0.05
N VAL A 84 -6.43 3.11 0.51
CA VAL A 84 -5.34 3.76 -0.25
C VAL A 84 -4.66 2.75 -1.18
N ASP A 85 -4.24 1.59 -0.67
CA ASP A 85 -3.61 0.53 -1.46
C ASP A 85 -4.51 0.08 -2.61
N THR A 86 -5.80 -0.12 -2.33
CA THR A 86 -6.80 -0.49 -3.35
C THR A 86 -6.95 0.59 -4.40
N CYS A 87 -7.14 1.85 -3.99
CA CYS A 87 -7.36 2.96 -4.92
C CYS A 87 -6.15 3.17 -5.84
N VAL A 88 -4.94 3.06 -5.30
CA VAL A 88 -3.71 3.16 -6.08
C VAL A 88 -3.58 1.99 -7.05
N SER A 89 -3.82 0.76 -6.58
CA SER A 89 -3.69 -0.45 -7.40
C SER A 89 -4.62 -0.47 -8.61
N ILE A 90 -5.80 0.15 -8.50
CA ILE A 90 -6.78 0.24 -9.59
C ILE A 90 -6.76 1.59 -10.32
N GLY A 91 -5.85 2.51 -9.98
CA GLY A 91 -5.76 3.84 -10.57
C GLY A 91 -6.95 4.77 -10.27
N ALA A 92 -7.73 4.53 -9.21
CA ALA A 92 -8.91 5.31 -8.86
C ALA A 92 -8.56 6.59 -8.07
N VAL A 93 -7.93 7.57 -8.73
CA VAL A 93 -7.41 8.79 -8.08
C VAL A 93 -8.49 9.64 -7.42
N GLU A 94 -9.68 9.77 -8.02
CA GLU A 94 -10.77 10.52 -7.39
C GLU A 94 -11.28 9.85 -6.11
N LYS A 95 -11.27 8.51 -6.04
CA LYS A 95 -11.58 7.79 -4.80
C LYS A 95 -10.48 7.97 -3.77
N LEU A 96 -9.21 7.90 -4.20
CA LEU A 96 -8.06 8.17 -3.33
C LEU A 96 -8.14 9.56 -2.69
N LYS A 97 -8.42 10.61 -3.47
CA LYS A 97 -8.59 11.98 -2.96
C LYS A 97 -9.67 12.06 -1.90
N LYS A 98 -10.83 11.43 -2.13
CA LYS A 98 -11.94 11.40 -1.17
C LYS A 98 -11.57 10.68 0.12
N ALA A 99 -10.92 9.53 0.01
CA ALA A 99 -10.42 8.77 1.16
C ALA A 99 -9.47 9.63 2.01
N VAL A 100 -8.48 10.27 1.37
CA VAL A 100 -7.53 11.17 2.04
C VAL A 100 -8.22 12.39 2.67
N ALA A 101 -9.21 12.98 2.01
CA ALA A 101 -9.95 14.13 2.54
C ALA A 101 -10.81 13.80 3.76
N SER A 102 -11.31 12.55 3.85
CA SER A 102 -12.09 12.08 4.99
C SER A 102 -11.27 11.73 6.24
N ASN A 103 -9.95 11.64 6.10
CA ASN A 103 -9.06 11.37 7.22
C ASN A 103 -8.98 12.56 8.17
N THR A 104 -9.10 12.29 9.47
CA THR A 104 -9.04 13.31 10.53
C THR A 104 -7.69 13.35 11.27
N SER A 105 -6.83 12.33 11.10
CA SER A 105 -5.51 12.33 11.74
C SER A 105 -4.53 13.22 10.97
N LYS A 106 -4.04 14.27 11.65
CA LYS A 106 -3.05 15.20 11.09
C LYS A 106 -1.74 14.49 10.75
N GLU A 107 -1.36 13.50 11.55
CA GLU A 107 -0.13 12.74 11.40
C GLU A 107 -0.13 11.90 10.12
N LEU A 108 -1.27 11.26 9.80
CA LEU A 108 -1.42 10.51 8.54
C LEU A 108 -1.56 11.43 7.33
N SER A 109 -2.18 12.61 7.48
CA SER A 109 -2.43 13.54 6.37
C SER A 109 -1.17 13.91 5.59
N THR A 110 -0.03 14.06 6.26
CA THR A 110 1.23 14.44 5.61
C THR A 110 1.69 13.34 4.64
N VAL A 111 1.66 12.09 5.08
CA VAL A 111 2.07 10.94 4.26
C VAL A 111 1.07 10.69 3.14
N LEU A 112 -0.22 10.79 3.43
CA LEU A 112 -1.30 10.59 2.45
C LEU A 112 -1.25 11.60 1.31
N LYS A 113 -0.94 12.87 1.58
CA LYS A 113 -0.75 13.88 0.54
C LYS A 113 0.39 13.51 -0.40
N SER A 114 1.53 13.07 0.15
CA SER A 114 2.66 12.60 -0.66
C SER A 114 2.27 11.44 -1.59
N ILE A 115 1.39 10.55 -1.14
CA ILE A 115 0.90 9.43 -1.97
C ILE A 115 0.03 9.95 -3.11
N VAL A 116 -0.93 10.85 -2.83
CA VAL A 116 -1.78 11.47 -3.85
C VAL A 116 -0.95 12.19 -4.91
N ASP A 117 0.01 13.02 -4.47
CA ASP A 117 0.87 13.80 -5.37
C ASP A 117 1.71 12.88 -6.27
N SER A 118 2.18 11.75 -5.73
CA SER A 118 2.95 10.75 -6.51
C SER A 118 2.08 10.05 -7.55
N GLN A 119 0.82 9.75 -7.24
CA GLN A 119 -0.12 9.15 -8.18
C GLN A 119 -0.53 10.10 -9.30
N MET A 120 -0.77 11.37 -8.99
CA MET A 120 -1.06 12.39 -10.00
C MET A 120 0.08 12.49 -11.02
N LYS A 121 1.32 12.60 -10.55
CA LYS A 121 2.50 12.62 -11.43
C LYS A 121 2.60 11.39 -12.32
N THR A 122 2.24 10.22 -11.79
CA THR A 122 2.27 8.97 -12.57
C THR A 122 1.26 8.99 -13.73
N ILE A 123 0.07 9.57 -13.50
CA ILE A 123 -0.96 9.72 -14.53
C ILE A 123 -0.57 10.80 -15.54
N GLU A 124 -0.10 11.97 -15.09
CA GLU A 124 0.34 13.05 -15.98
C GLU A 124 1.45 12.58 -16.94
N LEU A 125 2.38 11.74 -16.46
CA LEU A 125 3.42 11.15 -17.31
C LEU A 125 2.88 10.05 -18.25
N SER A 126 1.80 9.36 -17.87
CA SER A 126 1.12 8.39 -18.73
C SER A 126 0.36 9.08 -19.86
N GLU A 127 -0.33 10.20 -19.57
CA GLU A 127 -1.08 10.99 -20.55
C GLU A 127 -0.15 11.76 -21.51
N CYS A 128 1.03 12.18 -21.06
CA CYS A 128 2.07 12.75 -21.94
C CYS A 128 2.75 11.72 -22.87
N SER A 129 2.51 10.42 -22.68
CA SER A 129 3.02 9.35 -23.55
C SER A 129 2.08 9.02 -24.72
N GLU A 130 0.86 9.54 -24.74
CA GLU A 130 -0.15 9.15 -25.73
C GLU A 130 -0.06 9.93 -27.07
N GLU A 131 0.85 10.90 -27.22
CA GLU A 131 1.03 11.65 -28.48
C GLU A 131 2.16 11.14 -29.41
N VAL A 132 2.82 10.01 -29.13
CA VAL A 132 3.93 9.51 -29.99
C VAL A 132 3.75 8.09 -30.56
N GLU A 133 2.74 7.32 -30.16
CA GLU A 133 2.54 5.95 -30.68
C GLU A 133 1.21 5.75 -31.45
N ALA A 134 0.85 6.68 -32.31
CA ALA A 134 -0.19 6.46 -33.34
C ALA A 134 0.39 5.99 -34.70
N MET A 135 1.52 5.27 -34.71
CA MET A 135 2.06 4.61 -35.92
C MET A 135 2.61 3.19 -35.68
N GLY A 136 2.25 2.52 -34.58
CA GLY A 136 2.61 1.11 -34.32
C GLY A 136 1.44 0.12 -34.31
N GLN A 137 0.21 0.63 -34.37
CA GLN A 137 -1.04 -0.09 -34.07
C GLN A 137 -1.60 -0.92 -35.26
N GLU A 138 -0.77 -1.66 -36.01
CA GLU A 138 -1.28 -2.64 -37.00
C GLU A 138 -0.51 -3.97 -37.06
N VAL A 139 0.58 -4.16 -36.31
CA VAL A 139 1.44 -5.37 -36.48
C VAL A 139 1.41 -6.34 -35.29
N ILE A 140 0.91 -5.95 -34.11
CA ILE A 140 0.99 -6.81 -32.91
C ILE A 140 -0.28 -7.64 -32.66
N ASP A 141 -1.41 -7.34 -33.33
CA ASP A 141 -2.64 -8.14 -33.22
C ASP A 141 -2.61 -9.47 -33.99
N ARG A 142 -1.58 -9.73 -34.81
CA ARG A 142 -1.43 -11.02 -35.53
C ARG A 142 -0.71 -12.11 -34.76
N ARG A 143 0.07 -11.82 -33.71
CA ARG A 143 0.88 -12.85 -33.02
C ARG A 143 0.19 -13.50 -31.82
N ILE A 144 -0.91 -12.96 -31.32
CA ILE A 144 -1.61 -13.53 -30.16
C ILE A 144 -2.70 -14.54 -30.60
N ILE A 145 -3.20 -14.43 -31.84
CA ILE A 145 -4.20 -15.37 -32.39
C ILE A 145 -3.58 -16.73 -32.78
N GLU A 146 -2.27 -16.81 -32.99
CA GLU A 146 -1.59 -18.09 -33.29
C GLU A 146 -1.27 -18.92 -32.03
N GLY A 147 -1.39 -18.35 -30.82
CA GLY A 147 -1.13 -19.05 -29.55
C GLY A 147 -2.35 -19.70 -28.89
N ALA A 148 -3.56 -19.45 -29.39
CA ALA A 148 -4.83 -19.86 -28.74
C ALA A 148 -5.61 -20.96 -29.48
N MET A 149 -5.00 -21.65 -30.45
CA MET A 149 -5.59 -22.82 -31.11
C MET A 149 -4.78 -24.09 -30.84
N PHE A 150 -4.81 -24.61 -29.61
CA PHE A 150 -4.56 -26.04 -29.41
C PHE A 150 -5.22 -26.54 -28.10
N ILE A 151 -6.54 -26.64 -28.11
CA ILE A 151 -7.27 -27.55 -27.22
C ILE A 151 -8.10 -28.50 -28.09
N GLY A 152 -7.82 -29.80 -27.97
CA GLY A 152 -8.81 -30.85 -28.19
C GLY A 152 -8.70 -31.60 -29.51
N LYS A 153 -7.91 -32.69 -29.51
CA LYS A 153 -8.30 -34.04 -29.94
C LYS A 153 -7.08 -34.95 -29.93
N ASN A 154 -7.06 -35.93 -29.03
CA ASN A 154 -6.71 -37.32 -29.33
C ASN A 154 -7.04 -38.19 -28.10
N SER A 155 -8.33 -38.51 -27.98
CA SER A 155 -8.77 -39.81 -27.50
C SER A 155 -8.48 -40.84 -28.60
N SER A 156 -7.59 -41.81 -28.35
CA SER A 156 -7.73 -43.23 -28.72
C SER A 156 -6.45 -44.03 -28.48
N GLY A 157 -6.59 -45.12 -27.71
CA GLY A 157 -5.97 -46.42 -28.00
C GLY A 157 -4.56 -46.73 -27.47
N ASN A 158 -4.49 -47.43 -26.34
CA ASN A 158 -3.83 -48.74 -26.12
C ASN A 158 -3.04 -48.81 -24.81
N PHE A 159 -3.68 -49.38 -23.78
CA PHE A 159 -3.26 -50.61 -23.10
C PHE A 159 -4.51 -51.31 -22.53
#